data_AF-A0A355GM83-F1
#
_entry.id   AF-A0A355GM83-F1
#
_cell.length_a   1.000
_cell.length_b   1.000
_cell.length_c   1.000
_cell.angle_alpha   90.00
_cell.angle_beta   90.00
_cell.angle_gamma   90.00
#
_symmetry.space_group_name_H-M   'P 1'
#
loop_
_entity.id
_entity.type
_entity.pdbx_description
1 polymer ?
#
loop_
_entity_poly.entity_id
_entity_poly.type
_entity_poly.pdbx_seq_one_letter_code
_entity_poly.pdbx_strand_id
1 'polypeptide(L)'
;YPMPIVLLDSPGGSYWKDWEEFLKKNLLKQEWISEEDLSLFHVTDDIENAVDEVIGFYSVYNSMRYVKGRLVLRLHVEPSNEFIEKLNDEFKDILDSGIITKVNAHELEKDDDHLTDLPRISLMFNRKNLGRLRQMIDRINSELAPQSSEEEDEEE
;
A
#
# COMPACT_ATOMS: atom_id res chain seq x y z
N TYR A 1 10.70 -2.48 0.02
CA TYR A 1 10.06 -1.15 0.01
C TYR A 1 8.68 -1.27 -0.62
N PRO A 2 7.67 -0.58 -0.08
CA PRO A 2 6.92 -1.08 1.08
C PRO A 2 6.54 -2.54 0.91
N MET A 3 6.61 -3.31 1.99
CA MET A 3 6.22 -4.71 2.05
C MET A 3 5.30 -4.87 3.25
N PRO A 4 4.30 -5.76 3.21
CA PRO A 4 3.46 -5.99 4.37
C PRO A 4 4.33 -6.62 5.46
N ILE A 5 4.34 -6.01 6.64
CA ILE A 5 5.04 -6.54 7.82
C ILE A 5 3.97 -7.02 8.78
N VAL A 6 3.85 -8.34 8.92
CA VAL A 6 2.94 -8.93 9.92
C VAL A 6 3.73 -9.35 11.15
N LEU A 7 3.30 -8.83 12.29
CA LEU A 7 3.80 -9.16 13.61
C LEU A 7 2.81 -10.13 14.26
N LEU A 8 2.97 -11.42 13.92
CA LEU A 8 2.07 -12.50 14.34
C LEU A 8 2.50 -13.07 15.71
N ASP A 9 1.55 -13.14 16.64
CA ASP A 9 1.70 -13.84 17.92
C ASP A 9 0.96 -15.19 17.90
N SER A 10 1.26 -16.05 18.89
CA SER A 10 0.39 -17.17 19.23
C SER A 10 -0.98 -16.68 19.72
N PRO A 11 -2.08 -17.43 19.50
CA PRO A 11 -3.41 -17.03 19.98
C PRO A 11 -3.43 -16.66 21.46
N GLY A 12 -3.85 -15.44 21.78
CA GLY A 12 -3.86 -14.91 23.15
C GLY A 12 -2.52 -14.36 23.65
N GLY A 13 -1.47 -14.39 22.82
CA GLY A 13 -0.20 -13.73 23.09
C GLY A 13 -0.33 -12.21 23.05
N SER A 14 0.52 -11.53 23.82
CA SER A 14 0.49 -10.08 23.98
C SER A 14 1.76 -9.38 23.51
N TYR A 15 2.82 -10.09 23.12
CA TYR A 15 4.14 -9.48 22.96
C TYR A 15 4.13 -8.34 21.94
N TRP A 16 3.57 -8.58 20.75
CA TRP A 16 3.51 -7.56 19.69
C TRP A 16 2.48 -6.47 19.98
N LYS A 17 1.39 -6.80 20.69
CA LYS A 17 0.38 -5.84 21.15
C LYS A 17 0.99 -4.87 22.17
N ASP A 18 1.70 -5.41 23.17
CA ASP A 18 2.42 -4.63 24.19
C ASP A 18 3.53 -3.76 23.58
N TRP A 19 4.21 -4.26 22.54
CA TRP A 19 5.20 -3.49 21.78
C TRP A 19 4.55 -2.33 21.01
N GLU A 20 3.42 -2.56 20.34
CA GLU A 20 2.67 -1.49 19.66
C GLU A 20 2.19 -0.42 20.66
N GLU A 21 1.67 -0.84 21.82
CA GLU A 21 1.30 0.08 22.90
C GLU A 21 2.50 0.89 23.40
N PHE A 22 3.67 0.27 23.49
CA PHE A 22 4.91 0.97 23.81
C PHE A 22 5.25 2.03 22.77
N LEU A 23 5.12 1.75 21.46
CA LEU A 23 5.34 2.73 20.40
C LEU A 23 4.35 3.90 20.52
N LYS A 24 3.05 3.60 20.69
CA LYS A 24 2.00 4.62 20.85
C LYS A 24 2.28 5.52 22.06
N LYS A 25 2.63 4.92 23.20
CA LYS A 25 2.84 5.63 24.46
C LYS A 25 4.11 6.48 24.49
N ASN A 26 5.20 6.00 23.87
CA ASN A 26 6.53 6.59 24.04
C ASN A 26 7.04 7.31 22.79
N LEU A 27 6.71 6.84 21.59
CA LEU A 27 7.17 7.47 20.35
C LEU A 27 6.10 8.38 19.75
N LEU A 28 4.88 7.86 19.55
CA LEU A 28 3.80 8.63 18.94
C LEU A 28 3.40 9.82 19.82
N LYS A 29 3.23 9.60 21.13
CA LYS A 29 2.92 10.68 22.08
C LYS A 29 3.99 11.80 22.12
N GLN A 30 5.24 11.48 21.76
CA GLN A 30 6.34 12.46 21.70
C GLN A 30 6.54 13.03 20.29
N GLU A 31 5.66 12.68 19.34
CA GLU A 31 5.73 13.09 17.93
C GLU A 31 7.03 12.64 17.23
N TRP A 32 7.65 11.56 17.71
CA TRP A 32 8.85 10.98 17.08
C TRP A 32 8.51 10.09 15.87
N ILE A 33 7.26 9.64 15.80
CA ILE A 33 6.63 8.96 14.65
C ILE A 33 5.29 9.63 14.40
N SER A 34 4.77 9.52 13.17
CA SER A 34 3.40 9.95 12.86
C SER A 34 2.39 8.83 13.18
N GLU A 35 1.10 9.18 13.25
CA GLU A 35 0.05 8.18 13.44
C GLU A 35 0.02 7.19 12.26
N GLU A 36 0.30 7.67 11.06
CA GLU A 36 0.34 6.85 9.85
C GLU A 36 1.52 5.88 9.82
N ASP A 37 2.58 6.11 10.58
CA ASP A 37 3.69 5.15 10.69
C ASP A 37 3.23 3.82 11.33
N LEU A 38 2.11 3.82 12.08
CA LEU A 38 1.50 2.59 12.59
C LEU A 38 0.90 1.73 11.47
N SER A 39 0.64 2.28 10.28
CA SER A 39 0.19 1.50 9.11
C SER A 39 1.31 0.67 8.48
N LEU A 40 2.57 0.90 8.87
CA LEU A 40 3.73 0.18 8.32
C LEU A 40 3.81 -1.29 8.75
N PHE A 41 3.05 -1.69 9.76
CA PHE A 41 3.00 -3.06 10.26
C PHE A 41 1.57 -3.43 10.67
N HIS A 42 1.28 -4.72 10.70
CA HIS A 42 0.01 -5.28 11.16
C HIS A 42 0.27 -6.23 12.33
N VAL A 43 -0.38 -6.00 13.47
CA VAL A 43 -0.27 -6.85 14.66
C VAL A 43 -1.50 -7.75 14.76
N THR A 44 -1.29 -9.06 14.84
CA THR A 44 -2.39 -10.03 14.98
C THR A 44 -1.92 -11.28 15.72
N ASP A 45 -2.84 -12.02 16.32
CA ASP A 45 -2.65 -13.38 16.85
C ASP A 45 -3.47 -14.42 16.10
N ASP A 46 -4.02 -14.02 14.95
CA ASP A 46 -4.80 -14.83 14.03
C ASP A 46 -4.05 -14.99 12.70
N ILE A 47 -3.94 -16.25 12.26
CA ILE A 47 -3.27 -16.64 11.02
C ILE A 47 -4.05 -16.15 9.81
N GLU A 48 -5.38 -16.18 9.83
CA GLU A 48 -6.19 -15.76 8.68
C GLU A 48 -6.02 -14.26 8.43
N ASN A 49 -6.09 -13.44 9.48
CA ASN A 49 -5.80 -11.99 9.38
C ASN A 49 -4.37 -11.72 8.85
N ALA A 50 -3.39 -12.54 9.26
CA ALA A 50 -2.02 -12.40 8.77
C ALA A 50 -1.91 -12.71 7.27
N VAL A 51 -2.64 -13.72 6.79
CA VAL A 51 -2.71 -14.09 5.37
C VAL A 51 -3.42 -12.99 4.59
N ASP A 52 -4.55 -12.50 5.08
CA ASP A 52 -5.35 -11.45 4.45
C ASP A 52 -4.57 -10.14 4.29
N GLU A 53 -3.77 -9.74 5.30
CA GLU A 53 -2.90 -8.57 5.20
C GLU A 53 -1.88 -8.72 4.05
N VAL A 54 -1.28 -9.91 3.88
CA VAL A 54 -0.28 -10.14 2.83
C VAL A 54 -0.93 -10.22 1.45
N ILE A 55 -2.02 -10.98 1.32
CA ILE A 55 -2.75 -11.13 0.05
C ILE A 55 -3.37 -9.80 -0.37
N GLY A 56 -4.04 -9.12 0.56
CA GLY A 56 -4.66 -7.82 0.35
C GLY A 56 -3.65 -6.77 -0.11
N PHE A 57 -2.45 -6.75 0.49
CA PHE A 57 -1.40 -5.81 0.09
C PHE A 57 -0.96 -5.97 -1.38
N TYR A 58 -0.95 -7.19 -1.92
CA TYR A 58 -0.54 -7.47 -3.30
C TYR A 58 -1.71 -7.67 -4.28
N SER A 59 -2.95 -7.47 -3.83
CA SER A 59 -4.15 -7.66 -4.66
C SER A 59 -4.19 -6.75 -5.89
N VAL A 60 -3.74 -5.49 -5.73
CA VAL A 60 -3.67 -4.51 -6.82
C VAL A 60 -2.26 -3.95 -6.93
N TYR A 61 -1.64 -3.57 -5.82
CA TYR A 61 -0.26 -3.09 -5.82
C TYR A 61 0.71 -4.21 -6.21
N ASN A 62 1.50 -3.97 -7.25
CA ASN A 62 2.51 -4.92 -7.69
C ASN A 62 3.89 -4.57 -7.12
N SER A 63 4.36 -3.36 -7.43
CA SER A 63 5.71 -2.92 -7.09
C SER A 63 5.84 -1.42 -7.26
N MET A 64 6.99 -0.89 -6.83
CA MET A 64 7.33 0.51 -7.07
C MET A 64 8.78 0.70 -7.47
N ARG A 65 9.06 1.81 -8.14
CA ARG A 65 10.43 2.23 -8.47
C ARG A 65 10.54 3.74 -8.62
N TYR A 66 11.77 4.23 -8.55
CA TYR A 66 12.05 5.62 -8.90
C TYR A 66 12.49 5.74 -10.37
N VAL A 67 11.87 6.66 -11.10
CA VAL A 67 12.23 7.00 -12.49
C VAL A 67 12.38 8.51 -12.58
N LYS A 68 13.60 8.99 -12.87
CA LYS A 68 13.91 10.43 -12.98
C LYS A 68 13.38 11.26 -11.79
N GLY A 69 13.54 10.74 -10.57
CA GLY A 69 13.12 11.40 -9.33
C GLY A 69 11.65 11.18 -8.94
N ARG A 70 10.80 10.68 -9.85
CA ARG A 70 9.39 10.33 -9.57
C ARG A 70 9.28 8.94 -8.99
N LEU A 71 8.38 8.77 -8.03
CA LEU A 71 7.94 7.46 -7.61
C LEU A 71 6.89 6.96 -8.60
N VAL A 72 7.08 5.76 -9.13
CA VAL A 72 6.15 5.08 -10.01
C VAL A 72 5.64 3.84 -9.27
N LEU A 73 4.33 3.72 -9.12
CA LEU A 73 3.68 2.51 -8.60
C LEU A 73 3.12 1.73 -9.78
N ARG A 74 3.45 0.44 -9.87
CA ARG A 74 2.86 -0.52 -10.81
C ARG A 74 1.68 -1.20 -10.14
N LEU A 75 0.59 -1.33 -10.88
CA LEU A 75 -0.69 -1.86 -10.40
C LEU A 75 -1.15 -2.99 -11.33
N HIS A 76 -1.90 -3.93 -10.79
CA HIS A 76 -2.56 -5.01 -11.55
C HIS A 76 -3.86 -4.55 -12.21
N VAL A 77 -4.48 -3.49 -11.68
CA VAL A 77 -5.76 -2.94 -12.16
C VAL A 77 -5.59 -1.46 -12.47
N GLU A 78 -6.13 -0.99 -13.59
CA GLU A 78 -6.03 0.42 -13.98
C GLU A 78 -7.01 1.28 -13.17
N PRO A 79 -6.54 2.33 -12.47
CA PRO A 79 -7.42 3.30 -11.81
C PRO A 79 -8.26 4.10 -12.82
N SER A 80 -9.53 4.34 -12.48
CA SER A 80 -10.36 5.32 -13.19
C SER A 80 -9.82 6.73 -12.99
N ASN A 81 -10.15 7.65 -13.91
CA ASN A 81 -9.73 9.06 -13.76
C ASN A 81 -10.34 9.72 -12.51
N GLU A 82 -11.59 9.39 -12.18
CA GLU A 82 -12.25 9.88 -10.96
C GLU A 82 -11.50 9.41 -9.71
N PHE A 83 -11.04 8.15 -9.69
CA PHE A 83 -10.28 7.66 -8.54
C PHE A 83 -8.90 8.32 -8.45
N ILE A 84 -8.24 8.64 -9.56
CA ILE A 84 -7.01 9.44 -9.56
C ILE A 84 -7.25 10.85 -8.96
N GLU A 85 -8.39 11.48 -9.24
CA GLU A 85 -8.76 12.76 -8.62
C GLU A 85 -8.92 12.62 -7.11
N LYS A 86 -9.61 11.57 -6.64
CA LYS A 86 -9.72 11.26 -5.20
C LYS A 86 -8.36 11.06 -4.54
N LEU A 87 -7.46 10.30 -5.18
CA LEU A 87 -6.10 10.11 -4.66
C LEU A 87 -5.33 11.44 -4.57
N ASN A 88 -5.52 12.34 -5.53
CA ASN A 88 -4.90 13.67 -5.49
C ASN A 88 -5.43 14.52 -4.34
N ASP A 89 -6.71 14.43 -4.02
CA ASP A 89 -7.30 15.15 -2.89
C ASP A 89 -6.86 14.58 -1.54
N GLU A 90 -6.89 13.25 -1.41
CA GLU A 90 -6.61 12.51 -0.18
C GLU A 90 -5.12 12.48 0.21
N PHE A 91 -4.22 12.47 -0.78
CA PHE A 91 -2.77 12.25 -0.58
C PHE A 91 -1.90 13.41 -1.08
N LYS A 92 -2.46 14.62 -1.21
CA LYS A 92 -1.68 15.82 -1.59
C LYS A 92 -0.54 16.15 -0.62
N ASP A 93 -0.69 15.78 0.65
CA ASP A 93 0.27 16.05 1.73
C ASP A 93 1.59 15.29 1.54
N ILE A 94 1.58 14.17 0.80
CA ILE A 94 2.79 13.41 0.49
C ILE A 94 3.47 13.80 -0.82
N LEU A 95 2.92 14.78 -1.54
CA LEU A 95 3.48 15.30 -2.79
C LEU A 95 4.45 16.44 -2.50
N ASP A 96 5.69 16.30 -2.98
CA ASP A 96 6.66 17.38 -3.03
C ASP A 96 6.25 18.46 -4.05
N SER A 97 5.66 18.02 -5.18
CA SER A 97 5.13 18.90 -6.22
C SER A 97 4.20 18.17 -7.19
N GLY A 98 3.41 18.92 -7.96
CA GLY A 98 2.55 18.35 -9.00
C GLY A 98 1.40 17.52 -8.44
N ILE A 99 0.97 16.53 -9.22
CA ILE A 99 -0.17 15.66 -8.93
C ILE A 99 0.16 14.21 -9.29
N ILE A 100 -0.59 13.27 -8.69
CA ILE A 100 -0.64 11.87 -9.06
C ILE A 100 -1.26 11.76 -10.45
N THR A 101 -0.60 11.05 -11.36
CA THR A 101 -1.05 10.87 -12.75
C THR A 101 -0.82 9.46 -13.23
N LYS A 102 -1.66 8.99 -14.15
CA LYS A 102 -1.40 7.76 -14.90
C LYS A 102 -0.24 7.98 -15.87
N VAL A 103 0.64 6.99 -15.99
CA VAL A 103 1.81 7.05 -16.87
C VAL A 103 1.98 5.74 -17.63
N ASN A 104 2.60 5.81 -18.80
CA ASN A 104 3.03 4.61 -19.53
C ASN A 104 4.36 4.10 -18.97
N ALA A 105 4.70 2.85 -19.29
CA ALA A 105 6.02 2.27 -18.99
C ALA A 105 7.14 3.20 -19.49
N HIS A 106 8.12 3.50 -18.63
CA HIS A 106 9.30 4.24 -19.06
C HIS A 106 10.33 3.29 -19.67
N GLU A 107 11.11 3.74 -20.66
CA GLU A 107 12.19 2.95 -21.28
C GLU A 107 13.29 2.46 -20.30
N LEU A 108 13.32 2.98 -19.08
CA LEU A 108 14.26 2.55 -18.04
C LEU A 108 13.75 1.30 -17.30
N GLU A 109 12.55 0.82 -17.67
CA GLU A 109 11.90 -0.38 -17.16
C GLU A 109 12.11 -1.60 -18.08
N LYS A 110 12.93 -1.47 -19.13
CA LYS A 110 13.16 -2.52 -20.15
C LYS A 110 13.68 -3.86 -19.60
N ASP A 111 14.26 -3.87 -18.40
CA ASP A 111 14.71 -5.12 -17.77
C ASP A 111 13.54 -5.96 -17.20
N ASP A 112 12.34 -5.39 -17.12
CA ASP A 112 11.12 -6.01 -16.58
C ASP A 112 10.08 -6.28 -17.71
N ASP A 113 10.47 -6.95 -18.82
CA ASP A 113 9.61 -7.12 -20.00
C ASP A 113 8.20 -7.65 -19.66
N HIS A 114 8.11 -8.61 -18.73
CA HIS A 114 6.85 -9.21 -18.25
C HIS A 114 5.94 -8.27 -17.45
N LEU A 115 6.41 -7.08 -17.06
CA LEU A 115 5.64 -6.07 -16.32
C LEU A 115 5.32 -4.85 -17.19
N THR A 116 5.69 -4.86 -18.48
CA THR A 116 5.53 -3.71 -19.38
C THR A 116 4.06 -3.28 -19.50
N ASP A 117 3.14 -4.24 -19.54
CA ASP A 117 1.71 -3.97 -19.78
C ASP A 117 0.93 -3.57 -18.52
N LEU A 118 1.56 -3.61 -17.33
CA LEU A 118 0.86 -3.27 -16.08
C LEU A 118 0.56 -1.77 -15.98
N PRO A 119 -0.67 -1.36 -15.59
CA PRO A 119 -0.98 0.03 -15.29
C PRO A 119 -0.04 0.67 -14.28
N ARG A 120 0.21 1.97 -14.43
CA ARG A 120 1.11 2.73 -13.56
C ARG A 120 0.54 4.08 -13.18
N ILE A 121 0.79 4.46 -11.94
CA ILE A 121 0.65 5.85 -11.49
C ILE A 121 2.01 6.41 -11.06
N SER A 122 2.20 7.71 -11.25
CA SER A 122 3.42 8.41 -10.90
C SER A 122 3.11 9.60 -10.00
N LEU A 123 4.00 9.85 -9.04
CA LEU A 123 3.94 10.98 -8.13
C LEU A 123 5.33 11.50 -7.76
N MET A 124 5.43 12.78 -7.44
CA MET A 124 6.62 13.35 -6.80
C MET A 124 6.54 13.14 -5.29
N PHE A 125 6.78 11.90 -4.84
CA PHE A 125 6.71 11.59 -3.42
C PHE A 125 7.81 12.33 -2.62
N ASN A 126 7.44 12.95 -1.50
CA ASN A 126 8.32 13.74 -0.66
C ASN A 126 9.41 12.94 0.09
N ARG A 127 9.36 11.59 0.01
CA ARG A 127 10.32 10.64 0.60
C ARG A 127 10.38 10.64 2.13
N LYS A 128 9.39 11.22 2.80
CA LYS A 128 9.33 11.33 4.26
C LYS A 128 8.15 10.56 4.83
N ASN A 129 6.96 10.76 4.27
CA ASN A 129 5.72 10.24 4.83
C ASN A 129 5.44 8.81 4.34
N LEU A 130 6.25 7.85 4.80
CA LEU A 130 6.15 6.44 4.39
C LEU A 130 4.86 5.77 4.89
N GLY A 131 4.42 6.06 6.12
CA GLY A 131 3.14 5.59 6.64
C GLY A 131 1.97 6.02 5.75
N ARG A 132 1.96 7.28 5.30
CA ARG A 132 0.94 7.77 4.35
C ARG A 132 1.03 7.15 2.97
N LEU A 133 2.23 6.90 2.45
CA LEU A 133 2.40 6.15 1.21
C LEU A 133 1.82 4.73 1.35
N ARG A 134 2.01 4.08 2.50
CA ARG A 134 1.42 2.78 2.80
C ARG A 134 -0.11 2.85 2.82
N GLN A 135 -0.70 3.84 3.49
CA GLN A 135 -2.16 4.06 3.46
C GLN A 135 -2.70 4.32 2.05
N MET A 136 -1.95 5.01 1.18
CA MET A 136 -2.34 5.19 -0.23
C MET A 136 -2.38 3.86 -0.97
N ILE A 137 -1.43 2.97 -0.71
CA ILE A 137 -1.42 1.62 -1.28
C ILE A 137 -2.62 0.82 -0.76
N ASP A 138 -2.91 0.87 0.54
CA ASP A 138 -4.08 0.19 1.11
C ASP A 138 -5.40 0.72 0.51
N ARG A 139 -5.50 2.05 0.32
CA ARG A 139 -6.65 2.69 -0.34
C ARG A 139 -6.82 2.22 -1.79
N ILE A 140 -5.72 2.09 -2.54
CA ILE A 140 -5.71 1.58 -3.91
C ILE A 140 -6.15 0.12 -3.96
N ASN A 141 -5.58 -0.72 -3.08
CA ASN A 141 -5.93 -2.12 -2.98
C ASN A 141 -7.41 -2.30 -2.64
N SER A 142 -7.91 -1.58 -1.64
CA SER A 142 -9.32 -1.66 -1.23
C SER A 142 -10.31 -1.19 -2.30
N GLU A 143 -9.97 -0.18 -3.12
CA GLU A 143 -10.88 0.31 -4.17
C GLU A 143 -10.92 -0.62 -5.38
N LEU A 144 -9.76 -1.14 -5.77
CA LEU A 144 -9.57 -1.77 -7.08
C LEU A 144 -9.43 -3.29 -6.99
N ALA A 145 -9.39 -3.88 -5.79
CA ALA A 145 -9.34 -5.32 -5.63
C ALA A 145 -10.51 -5.97 -6.39
N PRO A 146 -10.25 -7.03 -7.18
CA PRO A 146 -11.32 -7.77 -7.81
C PRO A 146 -12.27 -8.26 -6.71
N GLN A 147 -13.55 -7.93 -6.82
CA GLN A 147 -14.57 -8.58 -6.01
C GLN A 147 -14.52 -10.06 -6.37
N SER A 148 -14.28 -10.94 -5.41
CA SER A 148 -14.45 -12.37 -5.62
C SER A 148 -15.89 -12.60 -6.06
N SER A 149 -16.07 -13.08 -7.29
CA SER A 149 -17.35 -13.59 -7.75
C SER A 149 -17.66 -14.85 -6.94
N GLU A 150 -18.31 -14.69 -5.79
CA GLU A 150 -19.08 -15.76 -5.17
C GLU A 150 -20.37 -15.90 -5.96
N GLU A 151 -20.34 -16.58 -7.11
CA GLU A 151 -21.53 -17.11 -7.78
C GLU A 151 -21.09 -18.18 -8.78
N GLU A 152 -21.75 -19.35 -8.70
CA GLU A 152 -21.67 -20.54 -9.56
C GLU A 152 -20.56 -21.57 -9.25
N ASP A 153 -20.81 -22.40 -8.22
CA ASP A 153 -20.55 -23.85 -8.26
C ASP A 153 -21.42 -24.56 -7.18
N GLU A 154 -22.74 -24.31 -7.23
CA GLU A 154 -23.75 -25.23 -6.70
C GLU A 154 -24.63 -25.68 -7.88
N GLU A 155 -24.12 -26.57 -8.72
CA GLU A 155 -24.92 -27.54 -9.50
C GLU A 155 -23.96 -28.46 -10.30
N GLU A 156 -23.63 -29.63 -9.76
CA GLU A 156 -23.51 -30.89 -10.51
C GLU A 156 -23.64 -32.12 -9.57
#